data_AF-A0A2V9QV58-F1
#
_entry.id   AF-A0A2V9QV58-F1
#
_cell.length_a   1.000
_cell.length_b   1.000
_cell.length_c   1.000
_cell.angle_alpha   90.00
_cell.angle_beta   90.00
_cell.angle_gamma   90.00
#
_symmetry.space_group_name_H-M   'P 1'
#
loop_
_entity.id
_entity.type
_entity.pdbx_description
1 polymer ?
#
loop_
_entity_poly.entity_id
_entity_poly.type
_entity_poly.pdbx_seq_one_letter_code
_entity_poly.pdbx_strand_id
1 'polypeptide(L)'
;MYRRQFLKAATSGLGSLLLGVGASPQPAKKKIEIRGAYSSPDPFWQKGVHLGEYGIDAVFIHAESIDTALIQRCRAEGARVFAEFPAFNGGGWLTQQDGDRQRVIDEHADAWPIDEKGQRSPRQTWFLGICPTNETFLRARLEALKRVVTSHKLDGVWLDYLHWHAQFEDPKPLLPETCFDESCVRRFQAESGLTVRGTRPEEWAQDILGRYQERWRDWRCSVVVDFARRCREILWQHAPQLVLGNFQCAWRDDEYGGARRRTLGLDLRSMAQVFDVMSPMLYHGRSGHSTDWVGRNVKWLCNQL
;
A
#
# COMPACT_ATOMS: atom_id res chain seq x y z
N MET A 1 -31.95 -31.68 -35.64
CA MET A 1 -32.46 -30.41 -36.21
C MET A 1 -31.46 -29.32 -35.82
N TYR A 2 -30.71 -28.64 -36.68
CA TYR A 2 -30.82 -28.34 -38.10
C TYR A 2 -29.39 -28.35 -38.71
N ARG A 3 -29.23 -29.04 -39.84
CA ARG A 3 -28.02 -29.13 -40.68
C ARG A 3 -28.29 -28.30 -41.94
N ARG A 4 -27.37 -27.43 -42.38
CA ARG A 4 -27.20 -26.99 -43.79
C ARG A 4 -25.74 -26.53 -43.97
N GLN A 5 -24.84 -27.32 -44.55
CA GLN A 5 -24.53 -27.56 -45.98
C GLN A 5 -24.12 -26.31 -46.81
N PHE A 6 -22.87 -26.42 -47.28
CA PHE A 6 -22.10 -25.74 -48.32
C PHE A 6 -22.84 -24.98 -49.43
N LEU A 7 -22.24 -23.86 -49.86
CA LEU A 7 -22.06 -23.56 -51.28
C LEU A 7 -20.67 -22.92 -51.53
N LYS A 8 -19.90 -23.53 -52.43
CA LYS A 8 -18.75 -22.92 -53.12
C LYS A 8 -19.29 -22.08 -54.27
N ALA A 9 -18.75 -20.88 -54.46
CA ALA A 9 -18.74 -20.22 -55.75
C ALA A 9 -17.40 -19.49 -55.90
N ALA A 10 -16.65 -19.89 -56.92
CA ALA A 10 -15.46 -19.20 -57.40
C ALA A 10 -15.83 -18.54 -58.72
N THR A 11 -15.56 -17.25 -58.88
CA THR A 11 -15.31 -16.61 -60.18
C THR A 11 -14.56 -15.29 -59.98
N SER A 12 -13.32 -15.31 -60.49
CA SER A 12 -12.52 -14.25 -61.10
C SER A 12 -13.19 -12.93 -61.51
N GLY A 13 -12.45 -11.81 -61.36
CA GLY A 13 -12.55 -10.69 -62.30
C GLY A 13 -12.17 -9.30 -61.76
N LEU A 14 -10.96 -8.85 -62.09
CA LEU A 14 -10.51 -7.47 -62.37
C LEU A 14 -10.90 -6.29 -61.43
N GLY A 15 -9.88 -5.81 -60.70
CA GLY A 15 -9.32 -4.46 -60.90
C GLY A 15 -10.24 -3.24 -60.82
N SER A 16 -10.22 -2.57 -59.67
CA SER A 16 -10.17 -1.09 -59.62
C SER A 16 -9.44 -0.64 -58.37
N LEU A 17 -8.32 0.05 -58.63
CA LEU A 17 -7.39 0.63 -57.68
C LEU A 17 -8.02 1.91 -57.12
N LEU A 18 -8.57 1.87 -55.92
CA LEU A 18 -8.82 3.08 -55.13
C LEU A 18 -7.65 3.25 -54.16
N LEU A 19 -6.77 4.19 -54.49
CA LEU A 19 -5.70 4.69 -53.64
C LEU A 19 -6.31 5.39 -52.43
N GLY A 20 -6.73 4.60 -51.44
CA GLY A 20 -6.92 5.08 -50.08
C GLY A 20 -5.56 5.32 -49.47
N VAL A 21 -5.27 6.59 -49.15
CA VAL A 21 -4.11 7.01 -48.36
C VAL A 21 -4.17 6.25 -47.02
N GLY A 22 -3.46 5.14 -46.94
CA GLY A 22 -3.26 4.41 -45.70
C GLY A 22 -2.41 5.28 -44.79
N ALA A 23 -3.05 5.91 -43.82
CA ALA A 23 -2.36 6.58 -42.74
C ALA A 23 -1.32 5.61 -42.14
N SER A 24 -0.05 5.98 -42.20
CA SER A 24 1.01 5.26 -41.49
C SER A 24 0.58 5.08 -40.03
N PRO A 25 0.75 3.89 -39.43
CA PRO A 25 0.48 3.70 -38.02
C PRO A 25 1.35 4.70 -37.24
N GLN A 26 0.73 5.62 -36.51
CA GLN A 26 1.47 6.45 -35.57
C GLN A 26 2.19 5.51 -34.60
N PRO A 27 3.50 5.68 -34.36
CA PRO A 27 4.17 4.92 -33.31
C PRO A 27 3.40 5.14 -32.01
N ALA A 28 3.01 4.04 -31.35
CA ALA A 28 2.31 4.10 -30.07
C ALA A 28 3.05 5.10 -29.17
N LYS A 29 2.34 6.14 -28.70
CA LYS A 29 2.93 7.13 -27.80
C LYS A 29 3.61 6.38 -26.67
N LYS A 30 4.95 6.44 -26.61
CA LYS A 30 5.72 5.89 -25.49
C LYS A 30 5.08 6.43 -24.22
N LYS A 31 4.50 5.53 -23.44
CA LYS A 31 3.83 5.85 -22.17
C LYS A 31 4.90 6.48 -21.28
N ILE A 32 4.61 7.65 -20.70
CA ILE A 32 5.56 8.40 -19.90
C ILE A 32 5.96 7.55 -18.70
N GLU A 33 7.23 7.17 -18.66
CA GLU A 33 7.88 6.51 -17.53
C GLU A 33 7.88 7.49 -16.34
N ILE A 34 7.20 7.15 -15.24
CA ILE A 34 7.32 7.90 -13.99
C ILE A 34 8.70 7.65 -13.40
N ARG A 35 9.50 8.71 -13.29
CA ARG A 35 10.80 8.77 -12.63
C ARG A 35 10.63 9.58 -11.35
N GLY A 36 10.13 8.88 -10.34
CA GLY A 36 9.74 9.47 -9.07
C GLY A 36 10.88 9.62 -8.08
N ALA A 37 10.82 10.67 -7.26
CA ALA A 37 11.57 10.78 -6.02
C ALA A 37 10.64 10.69 -4.81
N TYR A 38 10.97 9.82 -3.85
CA TYR A 38 10.35 9.82 -2.52
C TYR A 38 11.09 10.85 -1.66
N SER A 39 10.66 12.11 -1.71
CA SER A 39 11.26 13.22 -0.96
C SER A 39 10.45 14.50 -1.14
N SER A 40 10.62 15.45 -0.20
CA SER A 40 10.32 16.85 -0.50
C SER A 40 11.24 17.33 -1.64
N PRO A 41 10.73 18.10 -2.62
CA PRO A 41 11.56 18.74 -3.64
C PRO A 41 12.41 19.90 -3.10
N ASP A 42 12.18 20.38 -1.87
CA ASP A 42 12.86 21.55 -1.30
C ASP A 42 14.40 21.51 -1.38
N PRO A 43 15.09 20.37 -1.13
CA PRO A 43 16.54 20.31 -1.22
C PRO A 43 17.08 20.59 -2.63
N PHE A 44 16.29 20.32 -3.69
CA PHE A 44 16.63 20.69 -5.06
C PHE A 44 16.49 22.19 -5.25
N TRP A 45 15.34 22.75 -4.83
CA TRP A 45 15.06 24.18 -4.98
C TRP A 45 16.00 25.07 -4.18
N GLN A 46 16.39 24.67 -2.98
CA GLN A 46 17.38 25.38 -2.16
C GLN A 46 18.75 25.47 -2.82
N LYS A 47 19.09 24.50 -3.68
CA LYS A 47 20.32 24.51 -4.49
C LYS A 47 20.14 25.25 -5.82
N GLY A 48 18.96 25.79 -6.08
CA GLY A 48 18.63 26.49 -7.32
C GLY A 48 18.51 25.58 -8.54
N VAL A 49 18.34 24.26 -8.34
CA VAL A 49 18.20 23.28 -9.42
C VAL A 49 16.76 22.84 -9.59
N HIS A 50 16.38 22.49 -10.82
CA HIS A 50 15.07 21.95 -11.17
C HIS A 50 15.05 20.42 -11.11
N LEU A 51 13.89 19.84 -10.81
CA LEU A 51 13.67 18.39 -10.76
C LEU A 51 14.04 17.69 -12.08
N GLY A 52 13.66 18.31 -13.20
CA GLY A 52 13.92 17.79 -14.54
C GLY A 52 15.41 17.65 -14.89
N GLU A 53 16.30 18.42 -14.25
CA GLU A 53 17.75 18.30 -14.44
C GLU A 53 18.30 16.96 -13.94
N TYR A 54 17.59 16.31 -12.99
CA TYR A 54 17.89 14.98 -12.48
C TYR A 54 17.01 13.90 -13.11
N GLY A 55 16.24 14.26 -14.14
CA GLY A 55 15.28 13.36 -14.80
C GLY A 55 14.08 13.00 -13.92
N ILE A 56 13.79 13.78 -12.88
CA ILE A 56 12.66 13.56 -11.98
C ILE A 56 11.41 14.22 -12.57
N ASP A 57 10.33 13.44 -12.74
CA ASP A 57 9.04 13.91 -13.28
C ASP A 57 7.85 13.62 -12.33
N ALA A 58 8.14 13.16 -11.12
CA ALA A 58 7.17 12.89 -10.08
C ALA A 58 7.80 13.01 -8.69
N VAL A 59 7.01 13.47 -7.73
CA VAL A 59 7.39 13.54 -6.31
C VAL A 59 6.33 12.87 -5.45
N PHE A 60 6.77 12.09 -4.47
CA PHE A 60 5.94 11.43 -3.46
C PHE A 60 6.26 12.10 -2.12
N ILE A 61 5.28 12.83 -1.58
CA ILE A 61 5.47 13.76 -0.46
C ILE A 61 4.49 13.42 0.63
N HIS A 62 4.93 13.46 1.89
CA HIS A 62 4.05 13.35 3.05
C HIS A 62 2.85 14.28 2.91
N ALA A 63 1.64 13.74 2.99
CA ALA A 63 0.41 14.49 2.71
C ALA A 63 0.27 15.78 3.53
N GLU A 64 0.78 15.79 4.76
CA GLU A 64 0.73 16.95 5.66
C GLU A 64 1.67 18.10 5.24
N SER A 65 2.67 17.82 4.40
CA SER A 65 3.62 18.81 3.89
C SER A 65 3.21 19.40 2.54
N ILE A 66 2.09 18.95 1.97
CA ILE A 66 1.63 19.42 0.66
C ILE A 66 0.85 20.72 0.80
N ASP A 67 1.24 21.73 0.03
CA ASP A 67 0.50 22.96 -0.12
C ASP A 67 0.36 23.38 -1.59
N THR A 68 -0.40 24.46 -1.82
CA THR A 68 -0.65 24.99 -3.16
C THR A 68 0.62 25.47 -3.86
N ALA A 69 1.57 26.07 -3.12
CA ALA A 69 2.79 26.62 -3.70
C ALA A 69 3.72 25.51 -4.17
N LEU A 70 3.88 24.45 -3.35
CA LEU A 70 4.62 23.25 -3.69
C LEU A 70 4.07 22.60 -4.95
N ILE A 71 2.74 22.42 -5.03
CA ILE A 71 2.09 21.81 -6.20
C ILE A 71 2.33 22.67 -7.45
N GLN A 72 2.13 23.98 -7.34
CA GLN A 72 2.32 24.90 -8.47
C GLN A 72 3.76 24.85 -8.96
N ARG A 73 4.74 24.82 -8.05
CA ARG A 73 6.15 24.75 -8.43
C ARG A 73 6.50 23.42 -9.09
N CYS A 74 6.07 22.28 -8.54
CA CYS A 74 6.28 20.98 -9.16
C CYS A 74 5.68 20.93 -10.57
N ARG A 75 4.45 21.40 -10.74
CA ARG A 75 3.77 21.42 -12.04
C ARG A 75 4.45 22.36 -13.05
N ALA A 76 4.97 23.50 -12.60
CA ALA A 76 5.76 24.41 -13.44
C ALA A 76 7.06 23.76 -13.95
N GLU A 77 7.61 22.81 -13.20
CA GLU A 77 8.76 21.98 -13.60
C GLU A 77 8.37 20.71 -14.37
N GLY A 78 7.08 20.52 -14.66
CA GLY A 78 6.56 19.34 -15.37
C GLY A 78 6.43 18.08 -14.50
N ALA A 79 6.59 18.20 -13.18
CA ALA A 79 6.49 17.07 -12.25
C ALA A 79 5.06 16.84 -11.73
N ARG A 80 4.70 15.56 -11.60
CA ARG A 80 3.48 15.09 -10.93
C ARG A 80 3.66 15.06 -9.41
N VAL A 81 2.58 15.27 -8.67
CA VAL A 81 2.58 15.30 -7.20
C VAL A 81 1.68 14.20 -6.65
N PHE A 82 2.28 13.28 -5.91
CA PHE A 82 1.61 12.19 -5.22
C PHE A 82 1.70 12.39 -3.72
N ALA A 83 0.59 12.21 -3.01
CA ALA A 83 0.59 12.23 -1.56
C ALA A 83 0.98 10.86 -1.02
N GLU A 84 2.07 10.75 -0.28
CA GLU A 84 2.28 9.65 0.66
C GLU A 84 1.31 9.85 1.83
N PHE A 85 0.60 8.77 2.19
CA PHE A 85 -0.42 8.79 3.20
C PHE A 85 -0.22 7.65 4.21
N PRO A 86 0.07 7.96 5.48
CA PRO A 86 0.37 6.94 6.48
C PRO A 86 -0.91 6.24 6.92
N ALA A 87 -1.11 5.00 6.49
CA ALA A 87 -2.32 4.23 6.76
C ALA A 87 -2.38 3.77 8.23
N PHE A 88 -1.44 2.92 8.66
CA PHE A 88 -1.45 2.31 10.01
C PHE A 88 -0.26 2.73 10.89
N ASN A 89 0.40 3.85 10.59
CA ASN A 89 1.33 4.46 11.54
C ASN A 89 0.55 5.14 12.67
N GLY A 90 0.56 4.50 13.84
CA GLY A 90 -0.19 4.90 15.03
C GLY A 90 0.60 5.78 15.99
N GLY A 91 1.87 6.05 15.73
CA GLY A 91 2.76 6.68 16.71
C GLY A 91 2.22 7.97 17.34
N GLY A 92 1.77 8.92 16.51
CA GLY A 92 1.20 10.18 16.99
C GLY A 92 -0.23 10.07 17.53
N TRP A 93 -0.94 8.98 17.21
CA TRP A 93 -2.28 8.71 17.74
C TRP A 93 -2.21 8.08 19.13
N LEU A 94 -1.34 7.10 19.31
CA LEU A 94 -1.24 6.32 20.55
C LEU A 94 -0.45 7.05 21.64
N THR A 95 0.43 7.97 21.23
CA THR A 95 1.36 8.62 22.15
C THR A 95 1.56 10.09 21.86
N GLN A 96 1.80 10.83 22.94
CA GLN A 96 2.30 12.20 22.89
C GLN A 96 3.80 12.21 23.20
N GLN A 97 4.55 13.06 22.52
CA GLN A 97 5.95 13.35 22.84
C GLN A 97 6.04 14.68 23.58
N ASP A 98 6.72 14.66 24.72
CA ASP A 98 7.00 15.84 25.52
C ASP A 98 8.50 15.86 25.86
N GLY A 99 9.26 16.65 25.10
CA GLY A 99 10.72 16.57 25.08
C GLY A 99 11.17 15.18 24.64
N ASP A 100 12.07 14.55 25.40
CA ASP A 100 12.58 13.20 25.12
C ASP A 100 11.70 12.07 25.69
N ARG A 101 10.54 12.39 26.29
CA ARG A 101 9.66 11.40 26.92
C ARG A 101 8.42 11.15 26.07
N GLN A 102 8.14 9.87 25.82
CA GLN A 102 6.91 9.42 25.20
C GLN A 102 5.90 9.02 26.28
N ARG A 103 4.66 9.52 26.17
CA ARG A 103 3.55 9.18 27.08
C ARG A 103 2.42 8.54 26.29
N VAL A 104 1.82 7.49 26.86
CA VAL A 104 0.63 6.85 26.28
C VAL A 104 -0.57 7.78 26.46
N ILE A 105 -1.39 7.88 25.43
CA ILE A 105 -2.69 8.56 25.50
C ILE A 105 -3.71 7.50 25.92
N ASP A 106 -4.18 7.57 27.17
CA ASP A 106 -5.07 6.55 27.75
C ASP A 106 -6.40 6.41 26.98
N GLU A 107 -6.91 7.50 26.41
CA GLU A 107 -8.11 7.51 25.55
C GLU A 107 -7.95 6.69 24.25
N HIS A 108 -6.71 6.33 23.89
CA HIS A 108 -6.37 5.58 22.67
C HIS A 108 -5.69 4.24 22.98
N ALA A 109 -5.70 3.85 24.26
CA ALA A 109 -5.12 2.61 24.74
C ALA A 109 -5.68 1.34 24.07
N ASP A 110 -6.94 1.39 23.63
CA ASP A 110 -7.68 0.33 22.95
C ASP A 110 -7.21 0.09 21.51
N ALA A 111 -6.52 1.05 20.90
CA ALA A 111 -5.94 0.92 19.57
C ALA A 111 -4.52 0.34 19.58
N TRP A 112 -3.93 0.09 20.76
CA TRP A 112 -2.56 -0.37 20.87
C TRP A 112 -2.39 -1.82 20.37
N PRO A 113 -1.39 -2.14 19.54
CA PRO A 113 -1.12 -3.51 19.12
C PRO A 113 -0.74 -4.44 20.29
N ILE A 114 -1.54 -5.47 20.54
CA ILE A 114 -1.34 -6.50 21.57
C ILE A 114 -0.69 -7.73 20.94
N ASP A 115 0.46 -8.15 21.49
CA ASP A 115 1.22 -9.31 21.03
C ASP A 115 0.66 -10.65 21.53
N GLU A 116 1.30 -11.75 21.15
CA GLU A 116 0.86 -13.10 21.51
C GLU A 116 0.95 -13.41 23.02
N LYS A 117 1.62 -12.56 23.79
CA LYS A 117 1.76 -12.67 25.26
C LYS A 117 0.77 -11.76 25.98
N GLY A 118 -0.13 -11.11 25.25
CA GLY A 118 -1.09 -10.15 25.78
C GLY A 118 -0.47 -8.82 26.20
N GLN A 119 0.73 -8.52 25.71
CA GLN A 119 1.46 -7.30 26.04
C GLN A 119 1.30 -6.26 24.93
N ARG A 120 1.32 -4.98 25.33
CA ARG A 120 1.43 -3.87 24.39
C ARG A 120 2.76 -3.97 23.66
N SER A 121 2.71 -4.11 22.34
CA SER A 121 3.90 -4.12 21.50
C SER A 121 4.62 -2.78 21.61
N PRO A 122 5.93 -2.77 21.89
CA PRO A 122 6.67 -1.51 22.02
C PRO A 122 6.79 -0.81 20.68
N ARG A 123 7.01 0.51 20.70
CA ARG A 123 7.55 1.21 19.53
C ARG A 123 8.87 0.53 19.15
N GLN A 124 9.09 0.31 17.86
CA GLN A 124 10.42 -0.09 17.37
C GLN A 124 11.32 1.14 17.29
N THR A 125 12.25 1.23 16.34
CA THR A 125 13.16 2.39 16.31
C THR A 125 12.42 3.73 16.15
N TRP A 126 11.52 3.81 15.16
CA TRP A 126 10.66 4.98 14.95
C TRP A 126 9.20 4.59 14.72
N PHE A 127 8.94 3.37 14.24
CA PHE A 127 7.59 2.92 13.91
C PHE A 127 6.84 2.38 15.13
N LEU A 128 5.61 2.88 15.31
CA LEU A 128 4.59 2.25 16.16
C LEU A 128 3.35 2.08 15.30
N GLY A 129 2.97 0.82 15.10
CA GLY A 129 1.75 0.49 14.38
C GLY A 129 0.52 0.73 15.23
N ILE A 130 -0.65 0.52 14.65
CA ILE A 130 -1.92 0.59 15.35
C ILE A 130 -2.75 -0.66 15.05
N CYS A 131 -3.70 -0.99 15.93
CA CYS A 131 -4.64 -2.06 15.69
C CYS A 131 -5.46 -1.76 14.40
N PRO A 132 -5.34 -2.58 13.34
CA PRO A 132 -6.03 -2.33 12.06
C PRO A 132 -7.54 -2.61 12.09
N THR A 133 -8.11 -2.96 13.24
CA THR A 133 -9.57 -3.10 13.44
C THR A 133 -10.15 -2.04 14.38
N ASN A 134 -9.34 -1.09 14.87
CA ASN A 134 -9.84 0.00 15.70
C ASN A 134 -10.64 1.01 14.84
N GLU A 135 -11.97 0.88 14.81
CA GLU A 135 -12.82 1.69 13.94
C GLU A 135 -12.77 3.20 14.23
N THR A 136 -12.48 3.61 15.46
CA THR A 136 -12.29 5.04 15.79
C THR A 136 -11.10 5.62 15.02
N PHE A 137 -9.95 4.95 15.08
CA PHE A 137 -8.78 5.33 14.31
C PHE A 137 -9.03 5.24 12.80
N LEU A 138 -9.60 4.12 12.32
CA LEU A 138 -9.82 3.92 10.88
C LEU A 138 -10.74 5.01 10.29
N ARG A 139 -11.79 5.41 11.00
CA ARG A 139 -12.66 6.52 10.58
C ARG A 139 -11.92 7.84 10.53
N ALA A 140 -11.15 8.17 11.58
CA ALA A 140 -10.35 9.38 11.61
C ALA A 140 -9.34 9.42 10.46
N ARG A 141 -8.73 8.27 10.14
CA ARG A 141 -7.78 8.11 9.04
C ARG A 141 -8.45 8.26 7.67
N LEU A 142 -9.61 7.64 7.45
CA LEU A 142 -10.36 7.77 6.20
C LEU A 142 -10.84 9.22 5.98
N GLU A 143 -11.28 9.91 7.03
CA GLU A 143 -11.61 11.34 6.93
C GLU A 143 -10.38 12.20 6.63
N ALA A 144 -9.21 11.85 7.16
CA ALA A 144 -7.96 12.52 6.80
C ALA A 144 -7.61 12.32 5.32
N LEU A 145 -7.75 11.10 4.80
CA LEU A 145 -7.55 10.82 3.37
C LEU A 145 -8.50 11.63 2.51
N LYS A 146 -9.80 11.67 2.87
CA LYS A 146 -10.81 12.46 2.18
C LYS A 146 -10.44 13.95 2.14
N ARG A 147 -9.95 14.52 3.25
CA ARG A 147 -9.44 15.90 3.27
C ARG A 147 -8.28 16.06 2.29
N VAL A 148 -7.26 15.22 2.34
CA VAL A 148 -6.09 15.29 1.44
C VAL A 148 -6.51 15.31 -0.04
N VAL A 149 -7.38 14.39 -0.46
CA VAL A 149 -7.78 14.28 -1.88
C VAL A 149 -8.74 15.37 -2.35
N THR A 150 -9.43 16.06 -1.43
CA THR A 150 -10.35 17.16 -1.76
C THR A 150 -9.70 18.53 -1.64
N SER A 151 -8.68 18.68 -0.79
CA SER A 151 -7.96 19.94 -0.56
C SER A 151 -6.88 20.23 -1.60
N HIS A 152 -6.34 19.21 -2.25
CA HIS A 152 -5.18 19.36 -3.12
C HIS A 152 -5.41 18.78 -4.52
N LYS A 153 -4.92 19.47 -5.56
CA LYS A 153 -4.90 18.97 -6.94
C LYS A 153 -3.71 18.01 -7.14
N LEU A 154 -3.86 16.80 -6.62
CA LEU A 154 -2.87 15.72 -6.71
C LEU A 154 -2.98 14.94 -8.02
N ASP A 155 -1.98 14.12 -8.31
CA ASP A 155 -1.98 13.12 -9.39
C ASP A 155 -2.19 11.68 -8.84
N GLY A 156 -2.07 11.49 -7.53
CA GLY A 156 -2.43 10.25 -6.85
C GLY A 156 -2.13 10.24 -5.36
N VAL A 157 -2.45 9.12 -4.71
CA VAL A 157 -2.17 8.84 -3.29
C VAL A 157 -1.46 7.50 -3.18
N TRP A 158 -0.41 7.45 -2.38
CA TRP A 158 0.32 6.24 -2.03
C TRP A 158 0.08 5.91 -0.56
N LEU A 159 -0.56 4.77 -0.28
CA LEU A 159 -0.72 4.28 1.08
C LEU A 159 0.62 3.73 1.57
N ASP A 160 1.14 4.30 2.65
CA ASP A 160 2.33 3.79 3.34
C ASP A 160 1.94 3.17 4.69
N TYR A 161 2.83 2.37 5.26
CA TYR A 161 2.62 1.65 6.52
C TYR A 161 1.30 0.87 6.55
N LEU A 162 0.89 0.35 5.40
CA LEU A 162 -0.35 -0.41 5.23
C LEU A 162 -0.12 -1.88 5.62
N HIS A 163 0.23 -2.12 6.89
CA HIS A 163 0.45 -3.46 7.43
C HIS A 163 0.25 -3.49 8.95
N TRP A 164 0.10 -4.69 9.49
CA TRP A 164 0.08 -4.92 10.94
C TRP A 164 1.42 -4.51 11.59
N HIS A 165 1.45 -4.34 12.92
CA HIS A 165 2.60 -3.78 13.60
C HIS A 165 3.89 -4.63 13.43
N ALA A 166 4.83 -4.11 12.64
CA ALA A 166 6.26 -4.45 12.63
C ALA A 166 7.01 -3.41 11.79
N GLN A 167 8.30 -3.17 12.05
CA GLN A 167 9.14 -2.28 11.25
C GLN A 167 10.05 -3.12 10.33
N PHE A 168 9.57 -3.46 9.13
CA PHE A 168 10.28 -4.37 8.23
C PHE A 168 11.51 -3.72 7.57
N GLU A 169 11.63 -2.39 7.62
CA GLU A 169 12.74 -1.62 7.05
C GLU A 169 14.01 -1.70 7.89
N ASP A 170 13.90 -2.14 9.16
CA ASP A 170 15.07 -2.38 9.99
C ASP A 170 15.86 -3.60 9.45
N PRO A 171 17.21 -3.56 9.40
CA PRO A 171 18.01 -4.71 9.00
C PRO A 171 17.82 -5.95 9.89
N LYS A 172 17.36 -5.76 11.14
CA LYS A 172 17.06 -6.82 12.11
C LYS A 172 15.65 -6.57 12.67
N PRO A 173 14.61 -6.77 11.85
CA PRO A 173 13.26 -6.37 12.23
C PRO A 173 12.76 -7.20 13.40
N LEU A 174 12.08 -6.56 14.35
CA LEU A 174 11.28 -7.26 15.35
C LEU A 174 9.94 -7.61 14.70
N LEU A 175 9.55 -8.89 14.78
CA LEU A 175 8.40 -9.43 14.07
C LEU A 175 7.33 -9.98 15.03
N PRO A 176 6.80 -9.15 15.94
CA PRO A 176 5.77 -9.60 16.87
C PRO A 176 4.51 -9.99 16.12
N GLU A 177 3.80 -11.00 16.60
CA GLU A 177 2.52 -11.33 16.03
C GLU A 177 1.43 -10.54 16.74
N THR A 178 0.83 -9.59 16.02
CA THR A 178 -0.24 -8.73 16.51
C THR A 178 -1.43 -8.80 15.56
N CYS A 179 -2.66 -8.48 15.93
CA CYS A 179 -3.09 -8.01 17.24
C CYS A 179 -4.05 -9.04 17.85
N PHE A 180 -3.79 -9.43 19.10
CA PHE A 180 -4.66 -10.35 19.85
C PHE A 180 -5.55 -9.60 20.86
N ASP A 181 -5.90 -8.35 20.57
CA ASP A 181 -6.88 -7.60 21.35
C ASP A 181 -8.33 -8.13 21.14
N GLU A 182 -9.22 -7.73 22.04
CA GLU A 182 -10.62 -8.18 22.05
C GLU A 182 -11.38 -7.81 20.76
N SER A 183 -11.12 -6.64 20.18
CA SER A 183 -11.77 -6.20 18.93
C SER A 183 -11.37 -7.08 17.75
N CYS A 184 -10.08 -7.42 17.63
CA CYS A 184 -9.57 -8.31 16.59
C CYS A 184 -10.17 -9.70 16.72
N VAL A 185 -10.14 -10.29 17.93
CA VAL A 185 -10.62 -11.65 18.18
C VAL A 185 -12.13 -11.74 17.98
N ARG A 186 -12.91 -10.75 18.44
CA ARG A 186 -14.37 -10.69 18.20
C ARG A 186 -14.69 -10.60 16.72
N ARG A 187 -14.02 -9.72 15.98
CA ARG A 187 -14.25 -9.56 14.55
C ARG A 187 -13.88 -10.82 13.77
N PHE A 188 -12.75 -11.44 14.09
CA PHE A 188 -12.35 -12.71 13.49
C PHE A 188 -13.39 -13.82 13.74
N GLN A 189 -13.88 -13.98 14.97
CA GLN A 189 -14.92 -14.98 15.28
C GLN A 189 -16.21 -14.70 14.49
N ALA A 190 -16.64 -13.43 14.43
CA ALA A 190 -17.84 -13.03 13.71
C ALA A 190 -17.75 -13.31 12.20
N GLU A 191 -16.60 -13.00 11.58
CA GLU A 191 -16.42 -13.15 10.13
C GLU A 191 -16.07 -14.59 9.70
N SER A 192 -15.39 -15.35 10.56
CA SER A 192 -14.99 -16.73 10.25
C SER A 192 -16.02 -17.78 10.70
N GLY A 193 -16.92 -17.43 11.64
CA GLY A 193 -17.82 -18.38 12.30
C GLY A 193 -17.12 -19.35 13.26
N LEU A 194 -15.82 -19.15 13.55
CA LEU A 194 -15.04 -19.98 14.46
C LEU A 194 -15.18 -19.50 15.91
N THR A 195 -15.06 -20.42 16.85
CA THR A 195 -15.00 -20.09 18.29
C THR A 195 -13.56 -20.17 18.79
N VAL A 196 -13.08 -19.04 19.30
CA VAL A 196 -11.78 -18.89 19.97
C VAL A 196 -11.98 -19.10 21.47
N ARG A 197 -11.12 -19.92 22.07
CA ARG A 197 -11.13 -20.24 23.51
C ARG A 197 -10.26 -19.26 24.28
N GLY A 198 -10.62 -19.05 25.54
CA GLY A 198 -9.90 -18.17 26.46
C GLY A 198 -10.66 -16.88 26.76
N THR A 199 -10.20 -16.15 27.77
CA THR A 199 -10.77 -14.86 28.19
C THR A 199 -9.76 -13.73 28.19
N ARG A 200 -8.49 -14.04 27.86
CA ARG A 200 -7.37 -13.09 27.87
C ARG A 200 -6.60 -13.16 26.54
N PRO A 201 -5.94 -12.07 26.11
CA PRO A 201 -5.20 -12.02 24.85
C PRO A 201 -4.22 -13.16 24.61
N GLU A 202 -3.44 -13.57 25.61
CA GLU A 202 -2.47 -14.66 25.49
C GLU A 202 -3.13 -16.03 25.27
N GLU A 203 -4.31 -16.23 25.84
CA GLU A 203 -5.10 -17.47 25.65
C GLU A 203 -5.73 -17.50 24.27
N TRP A 204 -6.25 -16.36 23.81
CA TRP A 204 -6.76 -16.20 22.44
C TRP A 204 -5.64 -16.43 21.43
N ALA A 205 -4.45 -15.86 21.66
CA ALA A 205 -3.29 -16.05 20.81
C ALA A 205 -2.89 -17.52 20.73
N GLN A 206 -2.76 -18.20 21.88
CA GLN A 206 -2.44 -19.62 21.93
C GLN A 206 -3.47 -20.47 21.16
N ASP A 207 -4.76 -20.20 21.33
CA ASP A 207 -5.82 -20.95 20.70
C ASP A 207 -5.90 -20.71 19.18
N ILE A 208 -5.80 -19.45 18.76
CA ILE A 208 -5.79 -19.05 17.35
C ILE A 208 -4.58 -19.63 16.63
N LEU A 209 -3.38 -19.45 17.18
CA LEU A 209 -2.15 -19.93 16.56
C LEU A 209 -2.04 -21.47 16.60
N GLY A 210 -2.64 -22.12 17.60
CA GLY A 210 -2.65 -23.59 17.68
C GLY A 210 -3.66 -24.27 16.76
N ARG A 211 -4.83 -23.67 16.52
CA ARG A 211 -5.94 -24.34 15.81
C ARG A 211 -6.36 -23.68 14.50
N TYR A 212 -6.19 -22.37 14.40
CA TYR A 212 -6.79 -21.57 13.32
C TYR A 212 -5.77 -20.68 12.61
N GLN A 213 -4.47 -20.97 12.71
CA GLN A 213 -3.40 -20.11 12.23
C GLN A 213 -3.61 -19.66 10.78
N GLU A 214 -3.87 -20.59 9.86
CA GLU A 214 -4.04 -20.26 8.44
C GLU A 214 -5.24 -19.34 8.21
N ARG A 215 -6.39 -19.67 8.83
CA ARG A 215 -7.61 -18.84 8.76
C ARG A 215 -7.38 -17.44 9.35
N TRP A 216 -6.60 -17.36 10.43
CA TRP A 216 -6.21 -16.09 11.04
C TRP A 216 -5.31 -15.26 10.11
N ARG A 217 -4.34 -15.87 9.41
CA ARG A 217 -3.50 -15.14 8.45
C ARG A 217 -4.31 -14.62 7.28
N ASP A 218 -5.20 -15.44 6.74
CA ASP A 218 -6.08 -15.05 5.63
C ASP A 218 -6.96 -13.87 6.03
N TRP A 219 -7.59 -13.95 7.20
CA TRP A 219 -8.38 -12.86 7.78
C TRP A 219 -7.55 -11.59 8.01
N ARG A 220 -6.36 -11.72 8.58
CA ARG A 220 -5.47 -10.56 8.77
C ARG A 220 -5.08 -9.88 7.46
N CYS A 221 -4.90 -10.66 6.39
CA CYS A 221 -4.67 -10.11 5.06
C CYS A 221 -5.93 -9.41 4.52
N SER A 222 -7.12 -9.98 4.73
CA SER A 222 -8.37 -9.34 4.28
C SER A 222 -8.63 -8.01 4.99
N VAL A 223 -8.31 -7.89 6.29
CA VAL A 223 -8.42 -6.61 7.02
C VAL A 223 -7.62 -5.49 6.35
N VAL A 224 -6.38 -5.77 5.92
CA VAL A 224 -5.53 -4.79 5.21
C VAL A 224 -6.14 -4.42 3.85
N VAL A 225 -6.58 -5.42 3.09
CA VAL A 225 -7.20 -5.23 1.77
C VAL A 225 -8.53 -4.46 1.89
N ASP A 226 -9.33 -4.71 2.92
CA ASP A 226 -10.59 -4.02 3.15
C ASP A 226 -10.39 -2.54 3.47
N PHE A 227 -9.34 -2.19 4.23
CA PHE A 227 -8.98 -0.79 4.41
C PHE A 227 -8.57 -0.13 3.09
N ALA A 228 -7.77 -0.81 2.26
CA ALA A 228 -7.41 -0.32 0.94
C ALA A 228 -8.65 -0.11 0.04
N ARG A 229 -9.65 -1.00 0.11
CA ARG A 229 -10.93 -0.84 -0.60
C ARG A 229 -11.70 0.39 -0.11
N ARG A 230 -11.78 0.63 1.20
CA ARG A 230 -12.39 1.85 1.76
C ARG A 230 -11.67 3.12 1.28
N CYS A 231 -10.35 3.10 1.18
CA CYS A 231 -9.59 4.20 0.57
C CYS A 231 -9.93 4.40 -0.91
N ARG A 232 -10.01 3.29 -1.67
CA ARG A 232 -10.39 3.33 -3.09
C ARG A 232 -11.79 3.92 -3.29
N GLU A 233 -12.74 3.55 -2.46
CA GLU A 233 -14.11 4.10 -2.48
C GLU A 233 -14.11 5.62 -2.29
N ILE A 234 -13.31 6.14 -1.36
CA ILE A 234 -13.14 7.60 -1.17
C ILE A 234 -12.62 8.27 -2.44
N LEU A 235 -11.59 7.68 -3.07
CA LEU A 235 -11.06 8.21 -4.33
C LEU A 235 -12.13 8.18 -5.43
N TRP A 236 -12.87 7.09 -5.60
CA TRP A 236 -13.94 7.04 -6.61
C TRP A 236 -15.02 8.09 -6.39
N GLN A 237 -15.39 8.35 -5.14
CA GLN A 237 -16.44 9.31 -4.81
C GLN A 237 -15.99 10.78 -4.95
N HIS A 238 -14.72 11.07 -4.66
CA HIS A 238 -14.26 12.45 -4.50
C HIS A 238 -13.18 12.89 -5.50
N ALA A 239 -12.41 11.96 -6.04
CA ALA A 239 -11.30 12.23 -6.94
C ALA A 239 -10.97 11.02 -7.85
N PRO A 240 -11.92 10.58 -8.71
CA PRO A 240 -11.82 9.32 -9.46
C PRO A 240 -10.67 9.26 -10.47
N GLN A 241 -10.07 10.41 -10.78
CA GLN A 241 -8.90 10.52 -11.64
C GLN A 241 -7.57 10.18 -10.94
N LEU A 242 -7.54 10.13 -9.61
CA LEU A 242 -6.32 9.88 -8.85
C LEU A 242 -5.89 8.42 -8.93
N VAL A 243 -4.57 8.23 -9.12
CA VAL A 243 -3.93 6.92 -8.99
C VAL A 243 -3.84 6.55 -7.51
N LEU A 244 -4.22 5.33 -7.15
CA LEU A 244 -3.96 4.76 -5.83
C LEU A 244 -2.81 3.76 -5.94
N GLY A 245 -1.70 4.10 -5.30
CA GLY A 245 -0.59 3.18 -5.10
C GLY A 245 -0.42 2.81 -3.64
N ASN A 246 0.54 1.93 -3.39
CA ASN A 246 1.02 1.65 -2.06
C ASN A 246 2.54 1.46 -2.06
N PHE A 247 3.13 1.77 -0.91
CA PHE A 247 4.45 1.27 -0.56
C PHE A 247 4.28 0.00 0.28
N GLN A 248 5.04 -1.05 -0.04
CA GLN A 248 4.97 -2.30 0.72
C GLN A 248 6.31 -2.98 0.91
N CYS A 249 6.38 -3.79 1.96
CA CYS A 249 7.47 -4.71 2.20
C CYS A 249 7.75 -5.58 0.96
N ALA A 250 9.03 -5.63 0.57
CA ALA A 250 9.49 -6.36 -0.62
C ALA A 250 9.85 -7.83 -0.35
N TRP A 251 9.55 -8.36 0.83
CA TRP A 251 9.87 -9.75 1.16
C TRP A 251 9.08 -10.74 0.29
N ARG A 252 9.77 -11.82 -0.10
CA ARG A 252 9.19 -13.00 -0.72
C ARG A 252 8.44 -13.85 0.29
N ASP A 253 7.70 -14.82 -0.22
CA ASP A 253 6.77 -15.63 0.57
C ASP A 253 7.45 -16.43 1.70
N ASP A 254 8.72 -16.79 1.52
CA ASP A 254 9.52 -17.60 2.46
C ASP A 254 10.41 -16.77 3.39
N GLU A 255 10.65 -15.50 3.07
CA GLU A 255 11.55 -14.64 3.84
C GLU A 255 11.01 -14.41 5.27
N TYR A 256 11.92 -14.47 6.25
CA TYR A 256 11.62 -14.33 7.68
C TYR A 256 10.53 -15.30 8.19
N GLY A 257 10.49 -16.52 7.63
CA GLY A 257 9.49 -17.53 8.00
C GLY A 257 8.08 -17.08 7.62
N GLY A 258 7.92 -16.55 6.40
CA GLY A 258 6.66 -16.06 5.87
C GLY A 258 6.11 -14.82 6.56
N ALA A 259 6.99 -13.99 7.12
CA ALA A 259 6.62 -12.80 7.90
C ALA A 259 5.72 -11.82 7.13
N ARG A 260 5.79 -11.81 5.80
CA ARG A 260 4.91 -10.97 4.98
C ARG A 260 3.42 -11.25 5.24
N ARG A 261 2.99 -12.51 5.26
CA ARG A 261 1.61 -12.86 5.68
C ARG A 261 1.50 -12.97 7.19
N ARG A 262 2.46 -13.68 7.80
CA ARG A 262 2.43 -14.06 9.22
C ARG A 262 2.41 -12.83 10.13
N THR A 263 3.27 -11.86 9.87
CA THR A 263 3.50 -10.68 10.72
C THR A 263 2.86 -9.43 10.13
N LEU A 264 3.01 -9.18 8.83
CA LEU A 264 2.57 -7.92 8.20
C LEU A 264 1.14 -7.97 7.66
N GLY A 265 0.54 -9.16 7.51
CA GLY A 265 -0.80 -9.33 6.91
C GLY A 265 -0.87 -8.85 5.46
N LEU A 266 0.18 -9.06 4.68
CA LEU A 266 0.26 -8.64 3.29
C LEU A 266 0.09 -9.83 2.34
N ASP A 267 -1.01 -9.83 1.60
CA ASP A 267 -1.29 -10.71 0.45
C ASP A 267 -1.19 -9.89 -0.83
N LEU A 268 -0.08 -10.02 -1.56
CA LEU A 268 0.18 -9.15 -2.72
C LEU A 268 -0.82 -9.36 -3.86
N ARG A 269 -1.34 -10.58 -4.05
CA ARG A 269 -2.32 -10.88 -5.11
C ARG A 269 -3.67 -10.21 -4.83
N SER A 270 -4.09 -10.21 -3.57
CA SER A 270 -5.33 -9.58 -3.13
C SER A 270 -5.20 -8.05 -3.12
N MET A 271 -4.05 -7.52 -2.70
CA MET A 271 -3.75 -6.09 -2.78
C MET A 271 -3.75 -5.58 -4.22
N ALA A 272 -3.16 -6.32 -5.17
CA ALA A 272 -3.10 -5.93 -6.57
C ALA A 272 -4.49 -5.82 -7.26
N GLN A 273 -5.55 -6.35 -6.65
CA GLN A 273 -6.93 -6.15 -7.13
C GLN A 273 -7.48 -4.76 -6.79
N VAL A 274 -6.80 -4.01 -5.90
CA VAL A 274 -7.26 -2.71 -5.39
C VAL A 274 -6.36 -1.57 -5.86
N PHE A 275 -5.05 -1.78 -5.90
CA PHE A 275 -4.05 -0.76 -6.26
C PHE A 275 -3.81 -0.67 -7.76
N ASP A 276 -3.64 0.57 -8.25
CA ASP A 276 -3.20 0.82 -9.62
C ASP A 276 -1.69 0.58 -9.78
N VAL A 277 -0.92 0.85 -8.72
CA VAL A 277 0.54 0.70 -8.71
C VAL A 277 1.02 0.11 -7.38
N MET A 278 1.72 -1.01 -7.47
CA MET A 278 2.36 -1.67 -6.31
C MET A 278 3.84 -1.26 -6.27
N SER A 279 4.30 -0.64 -5.18
CA SER A 279 5.68 -0.11 -5.06
C SER A 279 6.47 -0.84 -3.96
N PRO A 280 7.17 -1.95 -4.29
CA PRO A 280 7.96 -2.67 -3.30
C PRO A 280 9.11 -1.80 -2.79
N MET A 281 9.26 -1.74 -1.48
CA MET A 281 10.31 -0.97 -0.80
C MET A 281 11.63 -1.76 -0.79
N LEU A 282 12.39 -1.61 -1.87
CA LEU A 282 13.62 -2.36 -2.17
C LEU A 282 14.86 -1.68 -1.57
N TYR A 283 14.93 -1.58 -0.25
CA TYR A 283 16.05 -0.94 0.48
C TYR A 283 17.35 -1.77 0.44
N HIS A 284 17.88 -2.08 -0.74
CA HIS A 284 18.97 -3.02 -0.91
C HIS A 284 20.20 -2.67 -0.05
N GLY A 285 20.62 -1.40 0.00
CA GLY A 285 21.77 -0.98 0.80
C GLY A 285 21.53 -1.11 2.30
N ARG A 286 20.31 -0.82 2.77
CA ARG A 286 19.94 -0.94 4.19
C ARG A 286 19.84 -2.40 4.61
N SER A 287 19.30 -3.24 3.75
CA SER A 287 19.11 -4.68 3.98
C SER A 287 20.35 -5.52 3.65
N GLY A 288 21.48 -4.89 3.27
CA GLY A 288 22.73 -5.59 2.95
C GLY A 288 22.67 -6.40 1.65
N HIS A 289 21.75 -6.08 0.75
CA HIS A 289 21.62 -6.69 -0.57
C HIS A 289 22.37 -5.90 -1.66
N SER A 290 22.86 -6.63 -2.65
CA SER A 290 23.46 -6.07 -3.86
C SER A 290 22.41 -5.36 -4.74
N THR A 291 22.85 -4.56 -5.70
CA THR A 291 21.96 -3.85 -6.62
C THR A 291 21.19 -4.79 -7.55
N ASP A 292 21.76 -5.94 -7.94
CA ASP A 292 21.05 -6.94 -8.77
C ASP A 292 19.83 -7.55 -8.05
N TRP A 293 19.83 -7.56 -6.72
CA TRP A 293 18.70 -8.05 -5.92
C TRP A 293 17.42 -7.24 -6.21
N VAL A 294 17.54 -5.94 -6.46
CA VAL A 294 16.42 -5.07 -6.84
C VAL A 294 15.73 -5.62 -8.09
N GLY A 295 16.50 -5.88 -9.15
CA GLY A 295 15.97 -6.42 -10.41
C GLY A 295 15.36 -7.82 -10.26
N ARG A 296 16.01 -8.69 -9.46
CA ARG A 296 15.48 -10.03 -9.17
C ARG A 296 14.16 -9.98 -8.39
N ASN A 297 14.06 -9.08 -7.41
CA ASN A 297 12.86 -8.93 -6.60
C ASN A 297 11.69 -8.36 -7.41
N VAL A 298 11.93 -7.32 -8.23
CA VAL A 298 10.92 -6.80 -9.16
C VAL A 298 10.43 -7.90 -10.11
N LYS A 299 11.35 -8.67 -10.71
CA LYS A 299 10.97 -9.79 -11.58
C LYS A 299 10.14 -10.84 -10.84
N TRP A 300 10.51 -11.16 -9.61
CA TRP A 300 9.74 -12.09 -8.78
C TRP A 300 8.34 -11.55 -8.49
N LEU A 301 8.21 -10.27 -8.10
CA LEU A 301 6.92 -9.64 -7.84
C LEU A 301 6.04 -9.67 -9.09
N CYS A 302 6.59 -9.30 -10.26
CA CYS A 302 5.85 -9.36 -11.52
C CYS A 302 5.35 -10.77 -11.87
N ASN A 303 6.05 -11.84 -11.45
CA ASN A 303 5.59 -13.21 -11.65
C ASN A 303 4.50 -13.63 -10.64
N GLN A 304 4.33 -12.88 -9.54
CA GLN A 304 3.28 -13.13 -8.55
C GLN A 304 1.95 -12.43 -8.87
N LEU A 305 1.96 -11.40 -9.71
CA LEU A 305 0.77 -10.61 -10.07
C LEU A 305 0.23 -11.06 -11.42
#